data_AF-A0A8J2QFZ2-F1
#
_entry.id   AF-A0A8J2QFZ2-F1
#
_cell.length_a   1.000
_cell.length_b   1.000
_cell.length_c   1.000
_cell.angle_alpha   90.00
_cell.angle_beta   90.00
_cell.angle_gamma   90.00
#
_symmetry.space_group_name_H-M   'P 1'
#
loop_
_entity.id
_entity.type
_entity.pdbx_description
1 polymer ?
#
loop_
_entity_poly.entity_id
_entity_poly.type
_entity_poly.pdbx_seq_one_letter_code
_entity_poly.pdbx_strand_id
1 'polypeptide(L)'
;MNACYLIDVKDVLWAYIPTECRLSSGLCARYYGNTESIILIHEYIDDVYVLVKTGHVLKLDEECRRFEKFLNLDIPHHLLDKQCFMFHQYSLLVAVPSDESCESYPSKEHNQTVITCPGLTCVLEHGPVLITGYENGMVKIFVINKLLKNDIIPALQFSLDTYMSLQSYKIIKIEVYEDDDGHHMFIATEDNICELLISN
;
A
#
# COMPACT_ATOMS: atom_id res chain seq x y z
N MET A 1 -12.33 5.54 9.25
CA MET A 1 -13.42 4.56 9.13
C MET A 1 -12.90 3.50 8.18
N ASN A 2 -12.87 2.21 8.55
CA ASN A 2 -12.25 1.22 7.67
C ASN A 2 -13.20 0.93 6.50
N ALA A 3 -12.90 1.36 5.28
CA ALA A 3 -13.69 1.03 4.10
C ALA A 3 -12.91 0.07 3.21
N CYS A 4 -13.60 -0.90 2.60
CA CYS A 4 -13.04 -1.73 1.55
C CYS A 4 -13.63 -1.30 0.22
N TYR A 5 -12.77 -0.94 -0.72
CA TYR A 5 -13.17 -0.52 -2.06
C TYR A 5 -12.97 -1.65 -3.06
N LEU A 6 -13.97 -1.88 -3.90
CA LEU A 6 -13.93 -2.88 -4.96
C LEU A 6 -14.51 -2.28 -6.23
N ILE A 7 -13.83 -2.45 -7.36
CA ILE A 7 -14.42 -2.19 -8.67
C ILE A 7 -14.90 -3.52 -9.25
N ASP A 8 -16.20 -3.63 -9.52
CA ASP A 8 -16.81 -4.85 -10.03
C ASP A 8 -16.66 -5.01 -11.56
N VAL A 9 -17.16 -6.13 -12.10
CA VAL A 9 -17.14 -6.45 -13.54
C VAL A 9 -17.99 -5.51 -14.41
N LYS A 10 -18.76 -4.60 -13.81
CA LYS A 10 -19.53 -3.55 -14.50
C LYS A 10 -18.84 -2.19 -14.33
N ASP A 11 -17.57 -2.20 -13.94
CA ASP A 11 -16.74 -1.04 -13.69
C ASP A 11 -17.32 -0.12 -12.59
N VAL A 12 -18.07 -0.67 -11.63
CA VAL A 12 -18.64 0.10 -10.52
C VAL A 12 -17.77 -0.01 -9.29
N LEU A 13 -17.32 1.14 -8.76
CA LEU A 13 -16.69 1.26 -7.45
C LEU A 13 -17.75 1.12 -6.37
N TRP A 14 -17.58 0.11 -5.55
CA TRP A 14 -18.31 -0.14 -4.32
C TRP A 14 -17.43 0.20 -3.13
N ALA A 15 -17.97 0.91 -2.14
CA ALA A 15 -17.40 0.95 -0.81
C ALA A 15 -18.18 0.00 0.10
N TYR A 16 -17.46 -0.83 0.84
CA TYR A 16 -17.96 -1.70 1.87
C TYR A 16 -17.46 -1.20 3.21
N ILE A 17 -18.36 -0.64 4.01
CA ILE A 17 -18.05 -0.06 5.31
C ILE A 17 -18.59 -1.03 6.37
N PRO A 18 -17.73 -1.70 7.15
CA PRO A 18 -18.14 -2.46 8.30
C PRO A 18 -18.69 -1.51 9.37
N THR A 19 -19.91 -1.80 9.79
CA THR A 19 -20.54 -1.22 10.98
C THR A 19 -20.65 -2.32 12.03
N GLU A 20 -20.85 -1.95 13.31
CA GLU A 20 -20.79 -2.86 14.47
C GLU A 20 -21.56 -4.20 14.33
N CYS A 21 -22.56 -4.28 13.45
CA CYS A 21 -23.32 -5.51 13.21
C CYS A 21 -23.63 -5.80 11.73
N ARG A 22 -23.17 -4.99 10.78
CA ARG A 22 -23.52 -5.13 9.34
C ARG A 22 -22.40 -4.62 8.44
N LEU A 23 -22.23 -5.27 7.29
CA LEU A 23 -21.52 -4.68 6.17
C LEU A 23 -22.49 -3.75 5.44
N SER A 24 -22.26 -2.44 5.51
CA SER A 24 -22.98 -1.50 4.67
C SER A 24 -22.25 -1.36 3.34
N SER A 25 -22.97 -1.34 2.23
CA SER A 25 -22.39 -1.12 0.91
C SER A 25 -23.03 0.09 0.25
N GLY A 26 -22.19 0.90 -0.40
CA GLY A 26 -22.59 2.08 -1.15
C GLY A 26 -21.95 2.05 -2.54
N LEU A 27 -22.72 2.44 -3.54
CA LEU A 27 -22.17 2.75 -4.85
C LEU A 27 -21.45 4.10 -4.75
N CYS A 28 -20.16 4.12 -5.07
CA CYS A 28 -19.33 5.32 -4.95
C CYS A 28 -19.03 5.97 -6.30
N ALA A 29 -18.85 5.21 -7.37
CA ALA A 29 -18.67 5.77 -8.70
C ALA A 29 -18.80 4.69 -9.75
N ARG A 30 -18.97 5.11 -11.00
CA ARG A 30 -18.70 4.25 -12.15
C ARG A 30 -17.40 4.69 -12.81
N TYR A 31 -16.49 3.74 -12.96
CA TYR A 31 -15.36 3.87 -13.86
C TYR A 31 -15.86 3.57 -15.28
N TYR A 32 -15.57 4.46 -16.24
CA TYR A 32 -16.02 4.31 -17.63
C TYR A 32 -14.86 3.89 -18.56
N GLY A 33 -13.69 3.61 -17.99
CA GLY A 33 -12.56 3.03 -18.70
C GLY A 33 -12.55 1.50 -18.64
N ASN A 34 -11.50 0.87 -19.16
CA ASN A 34 -11.34 -0.59 -19.10
C ASN A 34 -10.88 -1.03 -17.71
N THR A 35 -11.67 -1.78 -16.94
CA THR A 35 -11.28 -2.33 -15.62
C THR A 35 -9.97 -3.13 -15.65
N GLU A 36 -9.65 -3.81 -16.75
CA GLU A 36 -8.40 -4.57 -16.90
C GLU A 36 -7.14 -3.68 -16.90
N SER A 37 -7.34 -2.35 -16.98
CA SER A 37 -6.29 -1.35 -16.84
C SER A 37 -6.07 -0.90 -15.40
N ILE A 38 -6.94 -1.24 -14.45
CA ILE A 38 -6.75 -0.84 -13.04
C ILE A 38 -5.66 -1.70 -12.43
N ILE A 39 -4.72 -1.03 -11.74
CA ILE A 39 -3.62 -1.67 -11.02
C ILE A 39 -3.98 -1.82 -9.55
N LEU A 40 -4.41 -0.73 -8.93
CA LEU A 40 -4.76 -0.70 -7.51
C LEU A 40 -5.69 0.47 -7.19
N ILE A 41 -6.36 0.35 -6.04
CA ILE A 41 -7.19 1.38 -5.42
C ILE A 41 -6.54 1.74 -4.09
N HIS A 42 -6.48 3.02 -3.78
CA HIS A 42 -5.84 3.55 -2.58
C HIS A 42 -6.72 4.61 -1.91
N GLU A 43 -6.87 4.52 -0.60
CA GLU A 43 -7.59 5.51 0.20
C GLU A 43 -6.58 6.30 1.03
N TYR A 44 -6.68 7.63 1.00
CA TYR A 44 -5.81 8.50 1.79
C TYR A 44 -6.55 9.77 2.20
N ILE A 45 -6.73 9.98 3.52
CA ILE A 45 -7.45 11.13 4.11
C ILE A 45 -8.79 11.37 3.38
N ASP A 46 -9.68 10.38 3.43
CA ASP A 46 -11.02 10.40 2.83
C ASP A 46 -11.08 10.53 1.29
N ASP A 47 -9.94 10.66 0.61
CA ASP A 47 -9.87 10.63 -0.84
C ASP A 47 -9.61 9.20 -1.35
N VAL A 48 -10.24 8.84 -2.46
CA VAL A 48 -10.01 7.56 -3.14
C VAL A 48 -9.28 7.79 -4.46
N TYR A 49 -8.16 7.13 -4.62
CA TYR A 49 -7.28 7.16 -5.78
C TYR A 49 -7.29 5.81 -6.50
N VAL A 50 -7.19 5.85 -7.82
CA VAL A 50 -7.09 4.66 -8.67
C VAL A 50 -5.89 4.82 -9.59
N LEU A 51 -4.96 3.87 -9.55
CA LEU A 51 -3.86 3.78 -10.50
C LEU A 51 -4.28 2.91 -11.68
N VAL A 52 -4.02 3.38 -12.90
CA VAL A 52 -4.20 2.58 -14.12
C VAL A 52 -2.87 2.32 -14.84
N LYS A 53 -2.82 1.28 -15.69
CA LYS A 53 -1.65 0.82 -16.45
C LYS A 53 -1.02 1.86 -17.37
N THR A 54 -1.74 2.92 -17.70
CA THR A 54 -1.19 4.05 -18.46
C THR A 54 -0.38 5.02 -17.60
N GLY A 55 -0.28 4.80 -16.29
CA GLY A 55 0.40 5.68 -15.35
C GLY A 55 -0.47 6.80 -14.80
N HIS A 56 -1.72 6.93 -15.27
CA HIS A 56 -2.63 7.92 -14.72
C HIS A 56 -3.10 7.53 -13.32
N VAL A 57 -3.10 8.51 -12.43
CA VAL A 57 -3.81 8.45 -11.15
C VAL A 57 -5.13 9.17 -11.34
N LEU A 58 -6.22 8.49 -11.04
CA LEU A 58 -7.56 9.04 -11.03
C LEU A 58 -7.97 9.29 -9.59
N LYS A 59 -8.68 10.39 -9.34
CA LYS A 59 -9.25 10.73 -8.04
C LYS A 59 -10.77 10.67 -8.13
N LEU A 60 -11.41 10.07 -7.12
CA LEU A 60 -12.86 10.13 -6.97
C LEU A 60 -13.28 11.57 -6.70
N ASP A 61 -14.27 12.08 -7.44
CA ASP A 61 -14.80 13.42 -7.21
C ASP A 61 -15.49 13.53 -5.84
N GLU A 62 -15.57 14.77 -5.31
CA GLU A 62 -16.15 15.03 -3.99
C GLU A 62 -17.60 14.56 -3.85
N GLU A 63 -18.34 14.51 -4.98
CA GLU A 63 -19.72 14.05 -5.02
C GLU A 63 -19.88 12.53 -5.07
N CYS A 64 -18.78 11.77 -5.14
CA CYS A 64 -18.79 10.31 -5.33
C CYS A 64 -19.68 9.90 -6.51
N ARG A 65 -19.36 10.41 -7.70
CA ARG A 65 -20.06 10.12 -8.95
C ARG A 65 -19.14 9.58 -10.03
N ARG A 66 -17.91 10.08 -10.11
CA ARG A 66 -16.96 9.72 -11.17
C ARG A 66 -15.51 9.85 -10.74
N PHE A 67 -14.65 9.18 -11.50
CA PHE A 67 -13.21 9.37 -11.43
C PHE A 67 -12.74 10.46 -12.39
N GLU A 68 -11.98 11.41 -11.88
CA GLU A 68 -11.34 12.46 -12.65
C GLU A 68 -9.84 12.19 -12.77
N LYS A 69 -9.24 12.54 -13.91
CA LYS A 69 -7.79 12.44 -14.07
C LYS A 69 -7.13 13.44 -13.14
N PHE A 70 -6.33 12.95 -12.21
CA PHE A 70 -5.66 13.79 -11.23
C PHE A 70 -4.25 14.14 -11.69
N LEU A 71 -3.43 13.14 -12.00
CA LEU A 71 -2.08 13.34 -12.53
C LEU A 71 -1.60 12.11 -13.32
N ASN A 72 -0.40 12.22 -13.89
CA ASN A 72 0.30 11.11 -14.52
C ASN A 72 1.60 10.83 -13.77
N LEU A 73 1.84 9.57 -13.39
CA LEU A 73 3.11 9.19 -12.78
C LEU A 73 4.23 9.25 -13.82
N ASP A 74 5.32 9.91 -13.48
CA ASP A 74 6.55 9.89 -14.28
C ASP A 74 7.37 8.64 -13.94
N ILE A 75 6.94 7.51 -14.50
CA ILE A 75 7.56 6.21 -14.27
C ILE A 75 7.66 5.39 -15.55
N PRO A 76 8.68 4.52 -15.68
CA PRO A 76 8.72 3.55 -16.75
C PRO A 76 7.50 2.61 -16.74
N HIS A 77 6.76 2.54 -17.84
CA HIS A 77 5.52 1.74 -17.90
C HIS A 77 5.73 0.24 -17.62
N HIS A 78 6.91 -0.32 -17.89
CA HIS A 78 7.19 -1.73 -17.58
C HIS A 78 7.15 -2.03 -16.07
N LEU A 79 7.31 -1.01 -15.21
CA LEU A 79 7.17 -1.17 -13.77
C LEU A 79 5.69 -1.28 -13.33
N LEU A 80 4.77 -0.77 -14.14
CA LEU A 80 3.33 -0.86 -13.87
C LEU A 80 2.74 -2.26 -14.12
N ASP A 81 3.47 -3.12 -14.82
CA ASP A 81 3.12 -4.53 -14.98
C ASP A 81 3.57 -5.37 -13.77
N LYS A 82 4.35 -4.79 -12.84
CA LYS A 82 4.77 -5.42 -11.58
C LYS A 82 3.75 -5.15 -10.47
N GLN A 83 3.89 -5.87 -9.35
CA GLN A 83 3.04 -5.63 -8.18
C GLN A 83 3.36 -4.26 -7.58
N CYS A 84 2.33 -3.44 -7.46
CA CYS A 84 2.43 -2.06 -7.01
C CYS A 84 1.70 -1.85 -5.68
N PHE A 85 2.23 -0.99 -4.83
CA PHE A 85 1.62 -0.58 -3.55
C PHE A 85 1.64 0.93 -3.48
N MET A 86 0.46 1.56 -3.37
CA MET A 86 0.41 2.98 -3.07
C MET A 86 0.56 3.22 -1.58
N PHE A 87 1.17 4.36 -1.26
CA PHE A 87 1.23 4.91 0.08
C PHE A 87 1.19 6.43 0.01
N HIS A 88 0.88 7.03 1.15
CA HIS A 88 0.58 8.44 1.30
C HIS A 88 -0.49 8.86 0.28
N GLN A 89 -0.42 10.06 -0.31
CA GLN A 89 -1.45 10.49 -1.25
C GLN A 89 -1.46 9.68 -2.57
N TYR A 90 -0.30 9.48 -3.20
CA TYR A 90 -0.15 8.76 -4.49
C TYR A 90 1.31 8.36 -4.78
N SER A 91 2.13 8.19 -3.73
CA SER A 91 3.47 7.64 -3.89
C SER A 91 3.41 6.13 -4.08
N LEU A 92 4.42 5.53 -4.70
CA LEU A 92 4.36 4.15 -5.14
C LEU A 92 5.58 3.36 -4.68
N LEU A 93 5.36 2.19 -4.12
CA LEU A 93 6.38 1.14 -4.05
C LEU A 93 6.08 0.09 -5.12
N VAL A 94 7.09 -0.28 -5.90
CA VAL A 94 6.98 -1.31 -6.92
C VAL A 94 7.80 -2.51 -6.46
N ALA A 95 7.14 -3.63 -6.21
CA ALA A 95 7.85 -4.88 -5.89
C ALA A 95 8.61 -5.37 -7.12
N VAL A 96 9.89 -5.64 -6.92
CA VAL A 96 10.77 -6.22 -7.93
C VAL A 96 11.42 -7.49 -7.39
N PRO A 97 11.89 -8.40 -8.27
CA PRO A 97 12.68 -9.56 -7.85
C PRO A 97 13.79 -9.21 -6.85
N SER A 98 14.02 -10.11 -5.90
CA SER A 98 14.96 -9.91 -4.78
C SER A 98 16.42 -9.69 -5.20
N ASP A 99 16.79 -10.06 -6.43
CA ASP A 99 18.12 -9.87 -7.03
C ASP A 99 18.27 -8.54 -7.78
N GLU A 100 17.20 -7.75 -7.97
CA GLU A 100 17.25 -6.41 -8.54
C GLU A 100 17.73 -5.36 -7.52
N SER A 101 18.17 -4.19 -8.01
CA SER A 101 18.52 -3.04 -7.17
C SER A 101 17.31 -2.17 -6.83
N CYS A 102 17.37 -1.50 -5.68
CA CYS A 102 16.44 -0.42 -5.35
C CYS A 102 16.77 0.82 -6.18
N GLU A 103 15.77 1.36 -6.85
CA GLU A 103 15.82 2.57 -7.67
C GLU A 103 14.72 3.53 -7.24
N SER A 104 14.99 4.83 -7.34
CA SER A 104 14.02 5.87 -7.00
C SER A 104 13.76 6.79 -8.19
N TYR A 105 12.49 7.05 -8.45
CA TYR A 105 11.96 7.90 -9.50
C TYR A 105 11.22 9.07 -8.85
N PRO A 106 11.93 10.13 -8.44
CA PRO A 106 11.31 11.27 -7.79
C PRO A 106 10.65 12.22 -8.80
N SER A 107 9.40 12.60 -8.53
CA SER A 107 8.74 13.68 -9.27
C SER A 107 8.77 14.98 -8.47
N LYS A 108 9.43 16.00 -9.03
CA LYS A 108 9.53 17.33 -8.41
C LYS A 108 8.22 18.12 -8.46
N GLU A 109 7.34 17.83 -9.41
CA GLU A 109 6.12 18.61 -9.63
C GLU A 109 5.02 18.29 -8.60
N HIS A 110 5.07 17.09 -8.01
CA HIS A 110 3.98 16.56 -7.19
C HIS A 110 4.43 16.02 -5.83
N ASN A 111 5.65 16.30 -5.38
CA ASN A 111 6.20 15.77 -4.12
C ASN A 111 5.96 14.25 -3.97
N GLN A 112 6.16 13.54 -5.08
CA GLN A 112 5.90 12.11 -5.20
C GLN A 112 7.23 11.37 -5.23
N THR A 113 7.26 10.20 -4.61
CA THR A 113 8.32 9.23 -4.85
C THR A 113 7.75 7.93 -5.40
N VAL A 114 8.43 7.35 -6.38
CA VAL A 114 8.25 5.97 -6.78
C VAL A 114 9.54 5.21 -6.53
N ILE A 115 9.46 4.08 -5.84
CA ILE A 115 10.63 3.33 -5.38
C ILE A 115 10.47 1.87 -5.75
N THR A 116 11.45 1.29 -6.45
CA THR A 116 11.50 -0.16 -6.63
C THR A 116 12.04 -0.82 -5.37
N CYS A 117 11.36 -1.87 -4.91
CA CYS A 117 11.64 -2.54 -3.65
C CYS A 117 11.87 -4.04 -3.89
N PRO A 118 13.13 -4.50 -3.90
CA PRO A 118 13.46 -5.90 -4.10
C PRO A 118 12.86 -6.79 -3.00
N GLY A 119 12.13 -7.83 -3.42
CA GLY A 119 11.51 -8.81 -2.53
C GLY A 119 10.37 -8.27 -1.67
N LEU A 120 9.80 -7.11 -1.99
CA LEU A 120 8.66 -6.55 -1.26
C LEU A 120 7.41 -7.38 -1.50
N THR A 121 6.67 -7.68 -0.42
CA THR A 121 5.45 -8.50 -0.49
C THR A 121 4.22 -7.81 0.04
N CYS A 122 4.37 -6.91 1.00
CA CYS A 122 3.26 -6.15 1.56
C CYS A 122 3.71 -4.81 2.15
N VAL A 123 2.73 -3.92 2.31
CA VAL A 123 2.90 -2.57 2.83
C VAL A 123 1.73 -2.25 3.76
N LEU A 124 2.01 -1.53 4.84
CA LEU A 124 1.03 -0.94 5.74
C LEU A 124 1.45 0.49 6.06
N GLU A 125 0.58 1.45 5.77
CA GLU A 125 0.70 2.80 6.28
C GLU A 125 0.03 2.89 7.65
N HIS A 126 0.74 3.44 8.62
CA HIS A 126 0.28 3.53 9.99
C HIS A 126 0.78 4.84 10.63
N GLY A 127 -0.11 5.83 10.70
CA GLY A 127 0.25 7.17 11.13
C GLY A 127 1.38 7.77 10.27
N PRO A 128 2.49 8.26 10.85
CA PRO A 128 3.59 8.87 10.10
C PRO A 128 4.60 7.87 9.51
N VAL A 129 4.37 6.56 9.67
CA VAL A 129 5.31 5.51 9.25
C VAL A 129 4.72 4.60 8.17
N LEU A 130 5.63 4.07 7.35
CA LEU A 130 5.36 3.03 6.38
C LEU A 130 6.08 1.76 6.82
N ILE A 131 5.32 0.71 7.05
CA ILE A 131 5.82 -0.61 7.44
C ILE A 131 5.79 -1.50 6.21
N THR A 132 6.92 -2.12 5.87
CA THR A 132 7.04 -3.00 4.71
C THR A 132 7.51 -4.39 5.12
N GLY A 133 6.91 -5.41 4.50
CA GLY A 133 7.26 -6.81 4.67
C GLY A 133 7.89 -7.38 3.39
N TYR A 134 8.83 -8.32 3.56
CA TYR A 134 9.61 -8.89 2.47
C TYR A 134 9.56 -10.42 2.43
N GLU A 135 9.92 -10.98 1.28
CA GLU A 135 9.98 -12.43 1.03
C GLU A 135 10.93 -13.18 1.97
N ASN A 136 11.99 -12.51 2.43
CA ASN A 136 13.00 -13.08 3.32
C ASN A 136 12.69 -12.93 4.81
N GLY A 137 11.50 -12.45 5.18
CA GLY A 137 11.13 -12.21 6.59
C GLY A 137 11.66 -10.91 7.19
N MET A 138 12.27 -10.05 6.38
CA MET A 138 12.64 -8.71 6.84
C MET A 138 11.37 -7.87 7.00
N VAL A 139 11.33 -7.09 8.07
CA VAL A 139 10.40 -5.98 8.26
C VAL A 139 11.22 -4.70 8.28
N LYS A 140 10.79 -3.69 7.54
CA LYS A 140 11.38 -2.35 7.57
C LYS A 140 10.31 -1.32 7.88
N ILE A 141 10.67 -0.36 8.73
CA ILE A 141 9.81 0.75 9.11
C ILE A 141 10.48 2.04 8.66
N PHE A 142 9.80 2.79 7.82
CA PHE A 142 10.27 4.05 7.28
C PHE A 142 9.44 5.22 7.79
N VAL A 143 10.06 6.38 7.94
CA VAL A 143 9.33 7.63 8.17
C VAL A 143 8.88 8.18 6.82
N ILE A 144 7.56 8.34 6.60
CA ILE A 144 7.00 8.71 5.28
C ILE A 144 7.59 10.02 4.77
N ASN A 145 7.69 11.04 5.63
CA ASN A 145 8.26 12.33 5.26
C ASN A 145 9.73 12.28 4.81
N LYS A 146 10.48 11.25 5.21
CA LYS A 146 11.85 11.00 4.73
C LYS A 146 11.82 10.30 3.37
N LEU A 147 10.96 9.30 3.20
CA LEU A 147 10.76 8.63 1.91
C LEU A 147 10.35 9.60 0.81
N LEU A 148 9.43 10.53 1.08
CA LEU A 148 9.01 11.55 0.11
C LEU A 148 10.17 12.47 -0.33
N LYS A 149 11.23 12.57 0.47
CA LYS A 149 12.48 13.28 0.16
C LYS A 149 13.55 12.37 -0.45
N ASN A 150 13.20 11.13 -0.79
CA ASN A 150 14.08 10.05 -1.27
C ASN A 150 15.18 9.64 -0.29
N ASP A 151 14.94 9.83 1.02
CA ASP A 151 15.76 9.24 2.06
C ASP A 151 15.23 7.83 2.39
N ILE A 152 15.74 6.84 1.65
CA ILE A 152 15.29 5.43 1.68
C ILE A 152 16.03 4.64 2.76
N ILE A 153 16.22 5.26 3.93
CA ILE A 153 16.85 4.62 5.09
C ILE A 153 15.75 4.26 6.08
N PRO A 154 15.59 2.97 6.44
CA PRO A 154 14.61 2.57 7.44
C PRO A 154 15.00 3.15 8.80
N ALA A 155 14.00 3.63 9.54
CA ALA A 155 14.16 4.04 10.93
C ALA A 155 14.38 2.83 11.84
N LEU A 156 13.72 1.71 11.52
CA LEU A 156 13.90 0.43 12.18
C LEU A 156 13.84 -0.69 11.14
N GLN A 157 14.64 -1.74 11.33
CA GLN A 157 14.52 -2.98 10.57
C GLN A 157 14.85 -4.17 11.48
N PHE A 158 14.16 -5.28 11.26
CA PHE A 158 14.40 -6.53 11.96
C PHE A 158 13.97 -7.71 11.10
N SER A 159 14.42 -8.90 11.45
CA SER A 159 14.14 -10.13 10.71
C SER A 159 13.43 -11.15 11.60
N LEU A 160 12.43 -11.84 11.04
CA LEU A 160 11.66 -12.85 11.77
C LEU A 160 12.52 -14.05 12.20
N ASP A 161 13.58 -14.38 11.46
CA ASP A 161 14.52 -15.45 11.79
C ASP A 161 15.22 -15.27 13.15
N THR A 162 15.24 -14.04 13.66
CA THR A 162 15.81 -13.70 14.97
C THR A 162 14.90 -14.14 16.12
N TYR A 163 13.60 -14.29 15.87
CA TYR A 163 12.59 -14.55 16.89
C TYR A 163 11.98 -15.95 16.78
N MET A 164 11.99 -16.53 15.58
CA MET A 164 11.34 -17.81 15.30
C MET A 164 12.05 -18.57 14.20
N SER A 165 11.93 -19.90 14.26
CA SER A 165 12.36 -20.79 13.19
C SER A 165 11.15 -21.19 12.36
N LEU A 166 11.05 -20.67 11.14
CA LEU A 166 9.96 -20.95 10.21
C LEU A 166 10.44 -21.73 8.99
N GLN A 167 9.51 -22.43 8.34
CA GLN A 167 9.76 -23.07 7.05
C GLN A 167 9.81 -22.03 5.92
N SER A 168 8.90 -21.06 5.97
CA SER A 168 8.83 -19.91 5.08
C SER A 168 8.77 -18.63 5.91
N TYR A 169 9.68 -17.71 5.63
CA TYR A 169 9.68 -16.38 6.25
C TYR A 169 8.96 -15.33 5.40
N LYS A 170 8.38 -15.73 4.26
CA LYS A 170 7.69 -14.81 3.36
C LYS A 170 6.53 -14.14 4.10
N ILE A 171 6.65 -12.84 4.32
CA ILE A 171 5.60 -12.06 4.95
C ILE A 171 4.50 -11.84 3.92
N ILE A 172 3.27 -12.13 4.26
CA ILE A 172 2.10 -11.94 3.39
C ILE A 172 1.39 -10.64 3.74
N LYS A 173 1.29 -10.35 5.04
CA LYS A 173 0.49 -9.24 5.54
C LYS A 173 1.03 -8.78 6.89
N ILE A 174 0.94 -7.47 7.10
CA ILE A 174 1.19 -6.82 8.39
C ILE A 174 -0.06 -6.02 8.73
N GLU A 175 -0.46 -6.09 9.99
CA GLU A 175 -1.50 -5.25 10.59
C GLU A 175 -1.01 -4.71 11.93
N VAL A 176 -1.46 -3.51 12.29
CA VAL A 176 -1.15 -2.89 13.57
C VAL A 176 -2.45 -2.53 14.28
N TYR A 177 -2.52 -2.92 15.54
CA TYR A 177 -3.58 -2.56 16.46
C TYR A 177 -2.99 -1.77 17.62
N GLU A 178 -3.70 -0.73 18.07
CA GLU A 178 -3.27 0.11 19.19
C GLU A 178 -4.23 -0.06 20.37
N ASP A 179 -3.67 -0.22 21.56
CA ASP A 179 -4.39 -0.16 22.83
C ASP A 179 -3.56 0.51 23.93
N ASP A 180 -4.01 0.38 25.18
CA ASP A 180 -3.36 0.99 26.34
C ASP A 180 -1.95 0.42 26.61
N ASP A 181 -1.64 -0.81 26.16
CA ASP A 181 -0.35 -1.47 26.36
C ASP A 181 0.67 -1.10 25.27
N GLY A 182 0.20 -0.64 24.10
CA GLY A 182 1.03 -0.06 23.05
C GLY A 182 0.56 -0.43 21.65
N HIS A 183 1.52 -0.63 20.74
CA HIS A 183 1.24 -1.01 19.36
C HIS A 183 1.51 -2.52 19.18
N HIS A 184 0.46 -3.25 18.86
CA HIS A 184 0.49 -4.68 18.56
C HIS A 184 0.65 -4.88 17.06
N MET A 185 1.85 -5.31 16.65
CA MET A 185 2.15 -5.60 15.26
C MET A 185 1.95 -7.09 14.98
N PHE A 186 0.93 -7.41 14.19
CA PHE A 186 0.66 -8.76 13.72
C PHE A 186 1.30 -8.97 12.35
N ILE A 187 2.14 -9.99 12.23
CA ILE A 187 2.82 -10.35 10.99
C ILE A 187 2.40 -11.76 10.60
N ALA A 188 1.74 -11.87 9.46
CA ALA A 188 1.32 -13.15 8.88
C ALA A 188 2.33 -13.62 7.84
N THR A 189 2.73 -14.88 7.94
CA THR A 189 3.46 -15.64 6.91
C THR A 189 2.53 -16.71 6.32
N GLU A 190 3.06 -17.53 5.40
CA GLU A 190 2.30 -18.65 4.82
C GLU A 190 1.80 -19.65 5.88
N ASP A 191 2.58 -19.86 6.94
CA ASP A 191 2.34 -20.94 7.91
C ASP A 191 2.05 -20.47 9.34
N ASN A 192 2.31 -19.19 9.65
CA ASN A 192 2.22 -18.68 11.01
C ASN A 192 1.74 -17.23 11.07
N ILE A 193 1.26 -16.85 12.24
CA ILE A 193 1.01 -15.46 12.61
C ILE A 193 1.81 -15.21 13.88
N CYS A 194 2.56 -14.11 13.90
CA CYS A 194 3.27 -13.67 15.08
C CYS A 194 2.83 -12.27 15.49
N GLU A 195 2.88 -12.02 16.78
CA GLU A 195 2.54 -10.75 17.40
C GLU A 195 3.80 -10.18 18.05
N LEU A 196 4.12 -8.94 17.72
CA LEU A 196 5.19 -8.17 18.32
C LEU A 196 4.58 -6.96 19.03
N LEU A 197 4.77 -6.90 20.34
CA LEU A 197 4.39 -5.74 21.14
C LEU A 197 5.49 -4.67 21.07
N ILE A 198 5.12 -3.50 20.58
CA ILE A 198 5.96 -2.30 20.56
C ILE A 198 5.44 -1.38 21.66
N SER A 199 6.10 -1.46 22.82
CA SER A 199 5.85 -0.60 23.98
C SER A 199 6.79 0.62 23.96
N ASN A 200 6.30 1.73 24.51
CA ASN A 200 7.06 2.98 24.68
C ASN A 200 8.17 2.85 25.74
#